data_AF-A0A346YTQ0-F1
#
_entry.id   AF-A0A346YTQ0-F1
#
_cell.length_a   1.000
_cell.length_b   1.000
_cell.length_c   1.000
_cell.angle_alpha   90.00
_cell.angle_beta   90.00
_cell.angle_gamma   90.00
#
_symmetry.space_group_name_H-M   'P 1'
#
loop_
_entity.id
_entity.type
_entity.pdbx_description
1 polymer ?
#
loop_
_entity_poly.entity_id
_entity_poly.type
_entity_poly.pdbx_seq_one_letter_code
_entity_poly.pdbx_strand_id
1 'polypeptide(L)'
;MGKKLDRVYHAIIEGASKGLYGDELCRYVIDVYPKASSKRIVRASLLALTDPDVTDRNVLSVVYALAIKHRMISLGADEDQHEDDEEGPSTASVAAKKKKKLETSAADIPSSHT
;
A
#
# COMPACT_ATOMS: atom_id res chain seq x y z
N MET A 1 -10.12 7.81 -7.27
CA MET A 1 -8.96 7.70 -6.36
C MET A 1 -9.26 8.40 -5.06
N GLY A 2 -8.70 7.94 -3.93
CA GLY A 2 -8.79 8.69 -2.67
C GLY A 2 -7.94 9.97 -2.74
N LYS A 3 -8.48 11.10 -2.28
CA LYS A 3 -7.84 12.44 -2.34
C LYS A 3 -6.42 12.47 -1.77
N LYS A 4 -6.15 11.61 -0.78
CA LYS A 4 -4.83 11.45 -0.14
C LYS A 4 -3.81 10.82 -1.11
N LEU A 5 -4.20 9.77 -1.81
CA LEU A 5 -3.34 9.07 -2.77
C LEU A 5 -3.04 9.94 -3.99
N ASP A 6 -4.06 10.64 -4.46
CA ASP A 6 -4.01 11.56 -5.60
C ASP A 6 -2.98 12.69 -5.40
N ARG A 7 -2.98 13.30 -4.20
CA ARG A 7 -1.95 14.30 -3.84
C ARG A 7 -0.53 13.76 -3.89
N VAL A 8 -0.31 12.56 -3.35
CA VAL A 8 1.03 11.95 -3.35
C VAL A 8 1.45 11.58 -4.77
N TYR A 9 0.53 11.07 -5.58
CA TYR A 9 0.75 10.80 -6.99
C TYR A 9 1.20 12.07 -7.73
N HIS A 10 0.45 13.17 -7.62
CA HIS A 10 0.80 14.42 -8.30
C HIS A 10 2.14 14.98 -7.82
N ALA A 11 2.43 14.92 -6.52
CA ALA A 11 3.71 15.36 -5.98
C ALA A 11 4.90 14.53 -6.53
N ILE A 12 4.73 13.21 -6.69
CA ILE A 12 5.76 12.34 -7.27
C ILE A 12 6.00 12.71 -8.74
N ILE A 13 4.94 12.84 -9.54
CA ILE A 13 5.07 13.20 -10.96
C ILE A 13 5.71 14.57 -11.12
N GLU A 14 5.21 15.58 -10.40
CA GLU A 14 5.73 16.94 -10.48
C GLU A 14 7.20 17.02 -10.04
N GLY A 15 7.56 16.38 -8.93
CA GLY A 15 8.94 16.35 -8.46
C GLY A 15 9.88 15.65 -9.44
N ALA A 16 9.46 14.52 -10.00
CA ALA A 16 10.25 13.80 -11.00
C ALA A 16 10.39 14.60 -12.30
N SER A 17 9.34 15.29 -12.75
CA SER A 17 9.38 16.21 -13.90
C SER A 17 10.29 17.42 -13.68
N LYS A 18 10.48 17.84 -12.43
CA LYS A 18 11.48 18.86 -12.04
C LYS A 18 12.91 18.32 -11.98
N GLY A 19 13.11 17.02 -12.24
CA GLY A 19 14.41 16.36 -12.20
C GLY A 19 14.86 15.93 -10.80
N LEU A 20 13.97 15.95 -9.80
CA LEU A 20 14.28 15.45 -8.46
C LEU A 20 14.28 13.93 -8.45
N TYR A 21 15.19 13.31 -7.69
CA TYR A 21 15.29 11.86 -7.58
C TYR A 21 15.71 11.41 -6.18
N GLY A 22 15.54 10.11 -5.91
CA GLY A 22 15.99 9.49 -4.65
C GLY A 22 15.43 10.20 -3.41
N ASP A 23 16.33 10.60 -2.51
CA ASP A 23 15.98 11.26 -1.26
C ASP A 23 15.43 12.68 -1.44
N GLU A 24 15.86 13.38 -2.49
CA GLU A 24 15.37 14.73 -2.77
C GLU A 24 13.90 14.70 -3.20
N LEU A 25 13.54 13.76 -4.08
CA LEU A 25 12.16 13.54 -4.47
C LEU A 25 11.30 13.09 -3.26
N CYS A 26 11.84 12.22 -2.42
CA CYS A 26 11.13 11.78 -1.21
C CYS A 26 10.83 12.97 -0.27
N ARG A 27 11.83 13.83 -0.02
CA ARG A 27 11.66 15.05 0.79
C ARG A 27 10.62 15.98 0.18
N TYR A 28 10.69 16.22 -1.13
CA TYR A 28 9.70 17.03 -1.84
C TYR A 28 8.27 16.51 -1.63
N VAL A 29 8.07 15.19 -1.76
CA VAL A 29 6.75 14.57 -1.56
C VAL A 29 6.26 14.74 -0.12
N ILE A 30 7.14 14.62 0.88
CA ILE A 30 6.82 14.82 2.29
C ILE A 30 6.52 16.30 2.58
N ASP A 31 7.24 17.24 1.95
CA ASP A 31 6.98 18.68 2.11
C ASP A 31 5.60 19.05 1.54
N VAL A 32 5.23 18.49 0.39
CA VAL A 32 3.90 18.69 -0.22
C VAL A 32 2.80 17.99 0.57
N TYR A 33 3.07 16.78 1.07
CA TYR A 33 2.12 16.00 1.86
C TYR A 33 2.81 15.34 3.07
N PRO A 34 2.83 16.01 4.25
CA PRO A 34 3.54 15.53 5.44
C PRO A 34 3.05 14.19 5.99
N LYS A 35 1.85 13.75 5.59
CA LYS A 35 1.28 12.45 5.96
C LYS A 35 1.60 11.36 4.91
N ALA A 36 2.59 11.56 4.04
CA ALA A 36 3.01 10.55 3.08
C ALA A 36 3.72 9.40 3.81
N SER A 37 3.05 8.25 3.95
CA SER A 37 3.69 7.03 4.46
C SER A 37 4.36 6.26 3.33
N SER A 38 5.35 5.41 3.66
CA SER A 38 6.02 4.54 2.67
C SER A 38 5.02 3.71 1.86
N LYS A 39 3.95 3.20 2.50
CA LYS A 39 2.87 2.47 1.82
C LYS A 39 2.14 3.34 0.78
N ARG A 40 1.85 4.60 1.12
CA ARG A 40 1.19 5.55 0.23
C ARG A 40 2.09 5.98 -0.94
N ILE A 41 3.38 6.21 -0.66
CA ILE A 41 4.39 6.51 -1.68
C ILE A 41 4.51 5.34 -2.67
N VAL A 42 4.59 4.09 -2.19
CA VAL A 42 4.64 2.91 -3.07
C VAL A 42 3.36 2.79 -3.90
N ARG A 43 2.17 2.91 -3.28
CA ARG A 43 0.89 2.86 -4.03
C ARG A 43 0.81 3.93 -5.11
N ALA A 44 1.20 5.16 -4.80
CA ALA A 44 1.19 6.27 -5.75
C ALA A 44 2.23 6.06 -6.88
N SER A 45 3.40 5.52 -6.56
CA SER A 45 4.44 5.20 -7.55
C SER A 45 3.97 4.09 -8.50
N LEU A 46 3.36 3.02 -7.99
CA LEU A 46 2.80 1.95 -8.82
C LEU A 46 1.68 2.47 -9.73
N LEU A 47 0.84 3.35 -9.21
CA LEU A 47 -0.19 4.00 -10.00
C LEU A 47 0.41 4.77 -11.18
N ALA A 48 1.44 5.59 -10.94
CA ALA A 48 2.18 6.30 -11.99
C ALA A 48 2.82 5.38 -13.04
N LEU A 49 3.27 4.19 -12.65
CA LEU A 49 3.84 3.22 -13.59
C LEU A 49 2.78 2.52 -14.45
N THR A 50 1.52 2.49 -14.01
CA THR A 50 0.39 1.92 -14.77
C THR A 50 -0.41 2.97 -15.54
N ASP A 51 -0.08 4.24 -15.35
CA ASP A 51 -0.77 5.36 -15.96
C ASP A 51 -0.30 5.56 -17.41
N PRO A 52 -1.18 5.41 -18.41
CA PRO A 52 -0.81 5.57 -19.81
C PRO A 52 -0.39 7.00 -20.17
N ASP A 53 -0.77 7.99 -19.37
CA ASP A 53 -0.43 9.40 -19.62
C ASP A 53 1.00 9.74 -19.17
N VAL A 54 1.61 8.91 -18.33
CA VAL A 54 3.00 9.07 -17.86
C VAL A 54 3.95 8.38 -18.84
N THR A 55 4.37 9.12 -19.87
CA THR A 55 5.19 8.57 -20.98
C THR A 55 6.68 8.92 -20.91
N ASP A 56 7.05 9.89 -20.07
CA ASP A 56 8.45 10.31 -19.93
C ASP A 56 9.29 9.21 -19.27
N ARG A 57 10.25 8.67 -20.02
CA ARG A 57 11.16 7.62 -19.57
C ARG A 57 11.94 8.03 -18.31
N ASN A 58 12.36 9.28 -18.21
CA ASN A 58 13.13 9.74 -17.05
C ASN A 58 12.25 9.74 -15.80
N VAL A 59 11.03 10.28 -15.91
CA VAL A 59 10.03 10.24 -14.83
C VAL A 59 9.75 8.80 -14.41
N LEU A 60 9.44 7.92 -15.37
CA LEU A 60 9.19 6.49 -15.09
C LEU A 60 10.37 5.81 -14.38
N SER A 61 11.61 6.08 -14.82
CA SER A 61 12.81 5.52 -14.20
C SER A 61 12.97 5.97 -12.74
N VAL A 62 12.75 7.26 -12.47
CA VAL A 62 12.84 7.83 -11.14
C VAL A 62 11.74 7.26 -10.22
N VAL A 63 10.51 7.17 -10.72
CA VAL A 63 9.36 6.61 -10.00
C VAL A 63 9.62 5.13 -9.66
N TYR A 64 10.17 4.36 -10.60
CA TYR A 64 10.50 2.95 -10.38
C TYR A 64 11.54 2.77 -9.27
N ALA A 65 12.61 3.58 -9.31
CA ALA A 65 13.64 3.57 -8.28
C ALA A 65 13.07 3.94 -6.89
N LEU A 66 12.20 4.95 -6.84
CA LEU A 66 11.53 5.37 -5.61
C LEU A 66 10.65 4.27 -5.01
N ALA A 67 9.87 3.58 -5.86
CA ALA A 67 9.01 2.48 -5.44
C ALA A 67 9.80 1.33 -4.81
N ILE A 68 10.91 0.92 -5.43
CA ILE A 68 11.78 -0.14 -4.91
C ILE A 68 12.37 0.27 -3.56
N LYS A 69 12.92 1.49 -3.47
CA LYS A 69 13.54 1.99 -2.23
C LYS A 69 12.56 1.94 -1.05
N HIS A 70 11.36 2.48 -1.23
CA HIS A 70 10.35 2.46 -0.15
C HIS A 70 9.79 1.05 0.12
N ARG A 71 9.74 0.17 -0.89
CA ARG A 71 9.36 -1.23 -0.67
C ARG A 71 10.38 -1.95 0.21
N MET A 72 11.67 -1.73 -0.01
CA MET A 72 12.73 -2.30 0.83
C MET A 72 12.64 -1.81 2.28
N ILE A 73 12.39 -0.51 2.48
CA ILE A 73 12.18 0.07 3.81
C ILE A 73 10.96 -0.58 4.50
N SER A 74 9.84 -0.69 3.77
CA SER A 74 8.60 -1.27 4.30
C SER A 74 8.69 -2.76 4.64
N LEU A 75 9.64 -3.51 4.07
CA LEU A 75 9.84 -4.93 4.38
C LEU A 75 10.69 -5.16 5.64
N GLY A 76 11.46 -4.15 6.07
CA GLY A 76 12.27 -4.22 7.29
C GLY A 76 11.63 -3.59 8.51
N ALA A 77 10.47 -2.96 8.35
CA ALA A 77 9.71 -2.32 9.41
C ALA A 77 8.40 -3.07 9.62
N ASP A 78 8.30 -3.83 10.71
CA ASP A 78 7.04 -4.41 11.21
C ASP A 78 6.14 -3.25 11.71
N GLU A 79 5.64 -2.44 10.79
CA GLU A 79 4.79 -1.30 11.14
C GLU A 79 3.32 -1.68 10.95
N ASP A 80 2.81 -2.33 11.99
CA ASP A 80 1.41 -2.28 12.40
C ASP A 80 1.04 -0.82 12.75
N GLN A 81 0.87 0.03 11.74
CA GLN A 81 0.15 1.29 11.90
C GLN A 81 -1.15 1.21 11.11
N HIS A 82 -2.22 1.06 11.88
CA HIS A 82 -3.60 1.24 11.49
C HIS A 82 -3.79 2.70 11.03
N GLU A 83 -3.43 2.99 9.79
CA GLU A 83 -3.92 4.18 9.12
C GLU A 83 -5.40 3.92 8.83
N ASP A 84 -6.27 4.56 9.60
CA ASP A 84 -7.72 4.57 9.43
C ASP A 84 -8.08 4.87 7.95
N ASP A 85 -8.41 3.80 7.23
CA ASP A 85 -8.82 3.77 5.84
C ASP A 85 -10.36 3.65 5.85
N GLU A 86 -11.05 4.59 6.49
CA GLU A 86 -12.49 4.73 6.27
C GLU A 86 -12.73 5.50 4.96
N GLU A 87 -12.88 4.74 3.86
CA GLU A 87 -13.84 5.06 2.80
C GLU A 87 -14.09 3.80 1.97
N GLY A 88 -15.17 3.08 2.29
CA GLY A 88 -15.78 2.10 1.39
C GLY A 88 -16.40 2.79 0.16
N PRO A 89 -16.62 2.06 -0.95
CA PRO A 89 -17.72 1.11 -0.95
C PRO A 89 -17.38 -0.30 -1.44
N SER A 90 -18.20 -1.22 -0.94
CA SER A 90 -18.37 -2.63 -1.30
C SER A 90 -18.11 -2.99 -2.76
N THR A 91 -17.26 -4.00 -2.98
CA THR A 91 -17.46 -4.95 -4.08
C THR A 91 -17.48 -6.36 -3.48
N ALA A 92 -18.65 -6.98 -3.54
CA ALA A 92 -18.89 -8.35 -3.09
C ALA A 92 -18.08 -9.39 -3.90
N SER A 93 -17.71 -10.48 -3.20
CA SER A 93 -17.32 -11.81 -3.71
C SER A 93 -16.07 -11.86 -4.59
N VAL A 94 -15.03 -12.66 -4.32
CA VAL A 94 -15.05 -14.10 -4.08
C VAL A 94 -13.75 -14.50 -3.36
N ALA A 95 -13.82 -15.15 -2.19
CA ALA A 95 -12.80 -16.11 -1.71
C ALA A 95 -13.23 -16.75 -0.37
N ALA A 96 -14.45 -17.27 -0.30
CA ALA A 96 -14.76 -18.30 0.69
C ALA A 96 -14.05 -19.59 0.27
N LYS A 97 -13.13 -20.07 1.11
CA LYS A 97 -12.62 -21.44 1.28
C LYS A 97 -11.10 -21.48 1.35
N LYS A 98 -10.56 -21.45 2.58
CA LYS A 98 -9.50 -22.38 2.98
C LYS A 98 -9.27 -22.34 4.50
N LYS A 99 -9.38 -23.53 5.09
CA LYS A 99 -8.71 -24.00 6.32
C LYS A 99 -9.36 -23.64 7.68
N LYS A 100 -10.20 -24.55 8.18
CA LYS A 100 -10.02 -25.19 9.49
C LYS A 100 -10.87 -26.48 9.54
N LYS A 101 -10.26 -27.54 9.02
CA LYS A 101 -10.64 -28.95 9.26
C LYS A 101 -9.58 -29.49 10.21
N LEU A 102 -10.05 -30.20 11.24
CA LEU A 102 -9.32 -30.93 12.29
C LEU A 102 -8.89 -30.15 13.54
N GLU A 103 -9.03 -30.87 14.65
CA GLU A 103 -8.87 -30.52 16.08
C GLU A 103 -10.11 -29.80 16.65
N THR A 104 -11.00 -30.42 17.43
CA THR A 104 -10.73 -31.31 18.57
C THR A 104 -11.87 -32.31 18.77
N SER A 105 -11.53 -33.59 18.65
CA SER A 105 -12.29 -34.70 19.24
C SER A 105 -11.69 -34.97 20.61
N ALA A 106 -12.43 -34.80 21.70
CA ALA A 106 -12.37 -35.60 22.93
C ALA A 106 -13.22 -34.97 24.06
N ALA A 107 -13.95 -35.83 24.79
CA ALA A 107 -14.75 -35.58 26.00
C ALA A 107 -16.02 -34.73 25.77
N ASP A 108 -17.24 -35.19 26.06
CA ASP A 108 -17.66 -35.78 27.34
C ASP A 108 -18.99 -36.56 27.15
N ILE A 109 -19.07 -37.79 27.69
CA ILE A 109 -20.31 -38.58 27.78
C ILE A 109 -20.73 -38.56 29.25
N PRO A 110 -21.89 -37.99 29.64
CA PRO A 110 -22.51 -38.36 30.90
C PRO A 110 -23.57 -39.44 30.65
N SER A 111 -23.23 -40.63 31.10
CA SER A 111 -24.17 -41.71 31.39
C SER A 111 -24.83 -41.47 32.75
N SER A 112 -26.13 -41.77 32.84
CA SER A 112 -26.84 -42.38 33.97
C SER A 112 -28.04 -41.63 34.60
N HIS A 113 -29.17 -42.38 34.60
CA HIS A 113 -30.05 -42.66 35.73
C HIS A 113 -31.19 -41.68 36.11
N THR A 114 -32.43 -42.02 35.71
CA THR A 114 -33.52 -42.57 36.56
C THR A 114 -34.68 -43.00 35.67
#